data_AF-A0A183GW66-F1
#
_entry.id   AF-A0A183GW66-F1
#
_cell.length_a   1.000
_cell.length_b   1.000
_cell.length_c   1.000
_cell.angle_alpha   90.00
_cell.angle_beta   90.00
_cell.angle_gamma   90.00
#
_symmetry.space_group_name_H-M   'P 1'
#
loop_
_entity.id
_entity.type
_entity.pdbx_description
1 polymer ?
#
loop_
_entity_poly.entity_id
_entity_poly.type
_entity_poly.pdbx_seq_one_letter_code
_entity_poly.pdbx_strand_id
1 'polypeptide(L)'
;MAHVRNRSFKNQQLVAMRLFKEFNNTPYFFWAVMSIVMQARDSLEMGMKMFYPLAAKMVENHVSKYGYKAGAEIELHAMVYEGLGKFSEAEKLLGTENARTLLTTPPTFLMARRLSLLFSAKDYQTVMDKTIEGLHSDPDDWVLWKMLFDSAFELLKEAKSDEEQDRVLVALDGLIHAEGMSTSRLRGPHLARLELMGRFHKEDEPI
;
A
#
# COMPACT_ATOMS: atom_id res chain seq x y z
N MET A 1 17.39 14.48 -18.06
CA MET A 1 16.88 13.30 -18.80
C MET A 1 17.97 12.36 -19.30
N ALA A 2 19.06 12.82 -19.94
CA ALA A 2 20.14 11.92 -20.39
C ALA A 2 20.75 11.05 -19.28
N HIS A 3 20.97 11.63 -18.09
CA HIS A 3 21.48 10.88 -16.93
C HIS A 3 20.55 9.75 -16.45
N VAL A 4 19.22 9.91 -16.56
CA VAL A 4 18.23 8.87 -16.21
C VAL A 4 18.45 7.65 -17.12
N ARG A 5 18.56 7.89 -18.43
CA ARG A 5 18.73 6.83 -19.44
C ARG A 5 20.01 6.03 -19.23
N ASN A 6 21.07 6.71 -18.80
CA ASN A 6 22.35 6.08 -18.52
C ASN A 6 22.46 5.55 -17.07
N ARG A 7 21.35 5.49 -16.31
CA ARG A 7 21.29 5.08 -14.89
C ARG A 7 22.29 5.82 -13.99
N SER A 8 22.65 7.05 -14.36
CA SER A 8 23.58 7.88 -13.60
C SER A 8 22.81 8.75 -12.61
N PHE A 9 22.20 8.10 -11.61
CA PHE A 9 21.23 8.74 -10.71
C PHE A 9 21.86 9.79 -9.78
N LYS A 10 23.11 9.61 -9.36
CA LYS A 10 23.86 10.62 -8.59
C LYS A 10 24.03 11.93 -9.38
N ASN A 11 24.42 11.83 -10.65
CA ASN A 11 24.57 13.01 -11.51
C ASN A 11 23.22 13.67 -11.80
N GLN A 12 22.17 12.86 -11.99
CA GLN A 12 20.82 13.37 -12.13
C GLN A 12 20.37 14.16 -10.90
N GLN A 13 20.61 13.66 -9.69
CA GLN A 13 20.29 14.34 -8.44
C GLN A 13 20.98 15.72 -8.38
N LEU A 14 22.28 15.79 -8.68
CA LEU A 14 23.04 17.04 -8.65
C LEU A 14 22.50 18.08 -9.64
N VAL A 15 22.18 17.64 -10.87
CA VAL A 15 21.61 18.52 -11.90
C VAL A 15 20.21 19.00 -11.50
N ALA A 16 19.35 18.10 -11.00
CA ALA A 16 18.00 18.44 -10.55
C ALA A 16 18.03 19.47 -9.40
N MET A 17 18.94 19.32 -8.44
CA MET A 17 19.12 20.30 -7.37
C MET A 17 19.65 21.65 -7.86
N ARG A 18 20.51 21.66 -8.88
CA ARG A 18 20.98 22.92 -9.49
C ARG A 18 19.82 23.66 -10.18
N LEU A 19 19.02 22.94 -10.97
CA LEU A 19 17.82 23.49 -11.60
C LEU A 19 16.81 23.99 -10.58
N PHE A 20 16.62 23.27 -9.48
CA PHE A 20 15.76 23.73 -8.39
C PHE A 20 16.27 25.04 -7.76
N LYS A 21 17.58 25.17 -7.52
CA LYS A 21 18.16 26.41 -6.97
C LYS A 21 18.05 27.60 -7.93
N GLU A 22 18.14 27.35 -9.23
CA GLU A 22 18.10 28.39 -10.27
C GLU A 22 16.68 28.87 -10.56
N PHE A 23 15.72 27.95 -10.68
CA PHE A 23 14.35 28.27 -11.10
C PHE A 23 13.32 28.23 -9.96
N ASN A 24 13.69 27.74 -8.78
CA ASN A 24 12.83 27.54 -7.60
C ASN A 24 11.51 26.79 -7.88
N ASN A 25 11.54 25.87 -8.86
CA ASN A 25 10.36 25.14 -9.29
C ASN A 25 10.26 23.76 -8.62
N THR A 26 9.14 23.49 -7.93
CA THR A 26 8.91 22.27 -7.12
C THR A 26 9.17 20.94 -7.85
N PRO A 27 8.79 20.73 -9.13
CA PRO A 27 9.07 19.48 -9.83
C PRO A 27 10.56 19.13 -9.91
N TYR A 28 11.45 20.13 -10.05
CA TYR A 28 12.90 19.87 -10.05
C TYR A 28 13.40 19.36 -8.71
N PHE A 29 12.81 19.82 -7.60
CA PHE A 29 13.09 19.29 -6.27
C PHE A 29 12.70 17.82 -6.17
N PHE A 30 11.48 17.47 -6.58
CA PHE A 30 11.03 16.07 -6.53
C PHE A 30 11.74 15.17 -7.54
N TRP A 31 12.25 15.69 -8.65
CA TRP A 31 13.17 14.94 -9.52
C TRP A 31 14.48 14.59 -8.81
N ALA A 32 15.00 15.48 -7.97
CA ALA A 32 16.16 15.17 -7.15
C ALA A 32 15.84 14.07 -6.12
N VAL A 33 14.70 14.16 -5.43
CA VAL A 33 14.22 13.13 -4.49
C VAL A 33 14.05 11.78 -5.19
N MET A 34 13.39 11.74 -6.35
CA MET A 34 13.23 10.51 -7.13
C MET A 34 14.59 9.92 -7.52
N SER A 35 15.58 10.76 -7.86
CA SER A 35 16.94 10.29 -8.15
C SER A 35 17.62 9.66 -6.92
N ILE A 36 17.30 10.09 -5.70
CA ILE A 36 17.79 9.47 -4.46
C ILE A 36 17.12 8.12 -4.25
N VAL A 37 15.81 8.03 -4.48
CA VAL A 37 15.06 6.75 -4.42
C VAL A 37 15.63 5.74 -5.43
N MET A 38 15.98 6.18 -6.64
CA MET A 38 16.61 5.30 -7.63
C MET A 38 18.01 4.83 -7.20
N GLN A 39 18.81 5.69 -6.57
CA GLN A 39 20.09 5.29 -5.95
C GLN A 39 19.90 4.25 -4.84
N ALA A 40 18.83 4.39 -4.04
CA ALA A 40 18.49 3.45 -2.99
C ALA A 40 18.15 2.05 -3.55
N ARG A 41 17.52 2.00 -4.73
CA ARG A 41 17.18 0.75 -5.42
C ARG A 41 18.38 0.07 -6.05
N ASP A 42 19.31 0.84 -6.61
CA ASP A 42 20.55 0.30 -7.19
C ASP A 42 21.50 -0.25 -6.11
N SER A 43 21.49 0.34 -4.91
CA SER A 43 22.35 -0.06 -3.80
C SER A 43 21.53 -0.27 -2.52
N LEU A 44 21.04 -1.49 -2.32
CA LEU A 44 20.17 -1.86 -1.20
C LEU A 44 20.76 -1.49 0.18
N GLU A 45 22.06 -1.72 0.39
CA GLU A 45 22.71 -1.47 1.68
C GLU A 45 22.73 0.02 2.05
N MET A 46 23.16 0.89 1.12
CA MET A 46 23.10 2.34 1.30
C MET A 46 21.68 2.90 1.18
N GLY A 47 20.77 2.17 0.53
CA GLY A 47 19.36 2.52 0.38
C GLY A 47 18.70 2.72 1.73
N MET A 48 18.72 1.67 2.56
CA MET A 48 18.15 1.70 3.90
C MET A 48 18.94 2.62 4.84
N LYS A 49 20.29 2.56 4.79
CA LYS A 49 21.14 3.29 5.74
C LYS A 49 21.17 4.81 5.51
N MET A 50 21.04 5.27 4.27
CA MET A 50 21.32 6.68 3.93
C MET A 50 20.32 7.30 2.96
N PHE A 51 20.02 6.65 1.83
CA PHE A 51 19.27 7.30 0.76
C PHE A 51 17.78 7.51 1.10
N TYR A 52 17.09 6.49 1.61
CA TYR A 52 15.70 6.64 2.01
C TYR A 52 15.51 7.61 3.19
N PRO A 53 16.33 7.57 4.26
CA PRO A 53 16.25 8.57 5.34
C PRO A 53 16.48 10.00 4.85
N LEU A 54 17.43 10.20 3.92
CA LEU A 54 17.68 11.50 3.31
C LEU A 54 16.47 11.96 2.49
N ALA A 55 15.91 11.08 1.66
CA ALA A 55 14.74 11.39 0.84
C ALA A 55 13.52 11.77 1.70
N ALA A 56 13.26 11.04 2.80
CA ALA A 56 12.17 11.33 3.72
C ALA A 56 12.32 12.73 4.32
N LYS A 57 13.49 13.02 4.90
CA LYS A 57 13.76 14.34 5.48
C LYS A 57 13.66 15.47 4.46
N MET A 58 14.08 15.24 3.21
CA MET A 58 13.93 16.23 2.15
C MET A 58 12.46 16.52 1.85
N VAL A 59 11.64 15.49 1.65
CA VAL A 59 10.22 15.64 1.34
C VAL A 59 9.47 16.28 2.50
N GLU A 60 9.64 15.80 3.73
CA GLU A 60 9.00 16.34 4.93
C GLU A 60 9.29 17.84 5.08
N ASN A 61 10.55 18.25 4.96
CA ASN A 61 10.92 19.67 5.05
C ASN A 61 10.32 20.54 3.94
N HIS A 62 10.17 19.99 2.73
CA HIS A 62 9.57 20.73 1.62
C HIS A 62 8.06 20.87 1.79
N VAL A 63 7.39 19.76 2.14
CA VAL A 63 5.94 19.69 2.33
C VAL A 63 5.50 20.53 3.52
N SER A 64 6.25 20.53 4.63
CA SER A 64 5.94 21.39 5.78
C SER A 64 5.98 22.89 5.45
N LYS A 65 6.72 23.30 4.42
CA LYS A 65 6.85 24.71 4.01
C LYS A 65 5.90 25.11 2.88
N TYR A 66 5.69 24.22 1.91
CA TYR A 66 5.01 24.57 0.66
C TYR A 66 3.75 23.73 0.39
N GLY A 67 3.46 22.73 1.23
CA GLY A 67 2.40 21.76 0.99
C GLY A 67 2.69 20.85 -0.21
N TYR A 68 1.71 19.99 -0.52
CA TYR A 68 1.69 19.24 -1.79
C TYR A 68 1.00 20.05 -2.87
N LYS A 69 1.55 20.01 -4.08
CA LYS A 69 1.01 20.67 -5.28
C LYS A 69 0.49 19.69 -6.31
N ALA A 70 0.97 18.44 -6.29
CA ALA A 70 0.58 17.41 -7.25
C ALA A 70 0.52 16.01 -6.61
N GLY A 71 -0.37 15.16 -7.11
CA GLY A 71 -0.51 13.79 -6.60
C GLY A 71 0.78 12.96 -6.71
N ALA A 72 1.59 13.20 -7.74
CA ALA A 72 2.89 12.53 -7.91
C ALA A 72 3.86 12.79 -6.74
N GLU A 73 3.74 13.93 -6.05
CA GLU A 73 4.55 14.26 -4.88
C GLU A 73 4.16 13.43 -3.67
N ILE A 74 2.85 13.16 -3.51
CA ILE A 74 2.29 12.31 -2.47
C ILE A 74 2.68 10.85 -2.72
N GLU A 75 2.53 10.36 -3.96
CA GLU A 75 2.95 9.01 -4.35
C GLU A 75 4.45 8.80 -4.13
N LEU A 76 5.29 9.77 -4.49
CA LEU A 76 6.73 9.69 -4.25
C LEU A 76 7.04 9.68 -2.75
N HIS A 77 6.31 10.43 -1.93
CA HIS A 77 6.49 10.38 -0.49
C HIS A 77 6.07 9.02 0.11
N ALA A 78 4.93 8.47 -0.31
CA ALA A 78 4.50 7.13 0.08
C ALA A 78 5.56 6.08 -0.29
N MET A 79 6.12 6.15 -1.50
CA MET A 79 7.20 5.28 -1.97
C MET A 79 8.48 5.38 -1.12
N VAL A 80 8.80 6.58 -0.62
CA VAL A 80 9.93 6.77 0.30
C VAL A 80 9.67 6.10 1.65
N TYR A 81 8.46 6.22 2.20
CA TYR A 81 8.08 5.54 3.44
C TYR A 81 8.05 4.02 3.27
N GLU A 82 7.57 3.50 2.15
CA GLU A 82 7.68 2.08 1.82
C GLU A 82 9.13 1.60 1.79
N GLY A 83 10.02 2.40 1.19
CA GLY A 83 11.46 2.13 1.19
C GLY A 83 12.08 2.09 2.59
N LEU A 84 11.50 2.78 3.58
CA LEU A 84 11.92 2.74 4.98
C LEU A 84 11.25 1.63 5.80
N GLY A 85 10.34 0.85 5.22
CA GLY A 85 9.48 -0.08 5.96
C GLY A 85 8.39 0.61 6.80
N LYS A 86 8.16 1.90 6.58
CA LYS A 86 7.20 2.76 7.28
C LYS A 86 5.79 2.67 6.67
N PHE A 87 5.28 1.46 6.56
CA PHE A 87 4.06 1.19 5.80
C PHE A 87 2.80 1.82 6.41
N SER A 88 2.69 1.87 7.75
CA SER A 88 1.58 2.52 8.44
C SER A 88 1.56 4.04 8.21
N GLU A 89 2.73 4.69 8.15
CA GLU A 89 2.83 6.12 7.84
C GLU A 89 2.46 6.40 6.37
N ALA A 90 2.88 5.52 5.45
CA ALA A 90 2.49 5.59 4.04
C ALA A 90 0.97 5.48 3.85
N GLU A 91 0.29 4.56 4.55
CA GLU A 91 -1.17 4.45 4.44
C GLU A 91 -1.89 5.69 4.96
N LYS A 92 -1.46 6.21 6.12
CA LYS A 92 -2.01 7.44 6.70
C LYS A 92 -1.89 8.61 5.74
N LEU A 93 -0.74 8.72 5.05
CA LEU A 93 -0.50 9.76 4.06
C LEU A 93 -1.51 9.68 2.91
N LEU A 94 -1.75 8.48 2.36
CA LEU A 94 -2.71 8.26 1.27
C LEU A 94 -4.18 8.42 1.72
N GLY A 95 -4.46 8.36 3.02
CA GLY A 95 -5.79 8.62 3.59
C GLY A 95 -6.14 10.10 3.78
N THR A 96 -5.15 11.01 3.66
CA THR A 96 -5.34 12.45 3.87
C THR A 96 -6.26 13.10 2.82
N GLU A 97 -6.84 14.24 3.16
CA GLU A 97 -7.67 15.03 2.24
C GLU A 97 -6.88 15.50 1.01
N ASN A 98 -5.59 15.84 1.19
CA ASN A 98 -4.68 16.18 0.09
C ASN A 98 -4.51 15.03 -0.90
N ALA A 99 -4.41 13.79 -0.41
CA ALA A 99 -4.33 12.62 -1.27
C ALA A 99 -5.62 12.43 -2.07
N ARG A 100 -6.79 12.62 -1.45
CA ARG A 100 -8.09 12.50 -2.15
C ARG A 100 -8.31 13.54 -3.22
N THR A 101 -7.78 14.75 -3.05
CA THR A 101 -7.95 15.85 -4.00
C THR A 101 -6.91 15.85 -5.12
N LEU A 102 -5.66 15.48 -4.81
CA LEU A 102 -4.55 15.59 -5.76
C LEU A 102 -4.23 14.29 -6.52
N LEU A 103 -4.61 13.12 -6.00
CA LEU A 103 -4.42 11.86 -6.70
C LEU A 103 -5.50 11.69 -7.77
N THR A 104 -5.07 11.43 -9.01
CA THR A 104 -5.97 11.11 -10.13
C THR A 104 -6.37 9.63 -10.14
N THR A 105 -5.80 8.82 -9.23
CA THR A 105 -6.08 7.39 -9.12
C THR A 105 -7.54 7.15 -8.73
N PRO A 106 -8.26 6.24 -9.40
CA PRO A 106 -9.64 5.95 -9.02
C PRO A 106 -9.74 5.44 -7.57
N PRO A 107 -10.85 5.73 -6.86
CA PRO A 107 -11.00 5.36 -5.44
C PRO A 107 -10.79 3.87 -5.15
N THR A 108 -11.21 2.98 -6.05
CA THR A 108 -11.04 1.53 -5.92
C THR A 108 -9.56 1.12 -5.90
N PHE A 109 -8.75 1.64 -6.83
CA PHE A 109 -7.31 1.38 -6.86
C PHE A 109 -6.58 2.01 -5.67
N LEU A 110 -7.01 3.20 -5.22
CA LEU A 110 -6.46 3.82 -4.02
C LEU A 110 -6.77 3.00 -2.76
N MET A 111 -7.98 2.46 -2.65
CA MET A 111 -8.36 1.56 -1.55
C MET A 111 -7.50 0.29 -1.57
N ALA A 112 -7.39 -0.39 -2.70
CA ALA A 112 -6.53 -1.57 -2.84
C ALA A 112 -5.06 -1.26 -2.50
N ARG A 113 -4.55 -0.09 -2.92
CA ARG A 113 -3.20 0.36 -2.57
C ARG A 113 -3.03 0.55 -1.07
N ARG A 114 -3.97 1.21 -0.40
CA ARG A 114 -3.95 1.41 1.06
C ARG A 114 -4.02 0.08 1.83
N LEU A 115 -4.86 -0.85 1.39
CA LEU A 115 -4.93 -2.20 1.95
C LEU A 115 -3.59 -2.95 1.79
N SER A 116 -2.94 -2.85 0.63
CA SER A 116 -1.61 -3.47 0.43
C SER A 116 -0.53 -2.92 1.37
N LEU A 117 -0.63 -1.63 1.74
CA LEU A 117 0.28 -1.00 2.70
C LEU A 117 0.00 -1.48 4.12
N LEU A 118 -1.26 -1.56 4.54
CA LEU A 118 -1.62 -2.10 5.86
C LEU A 118 -1.22 -3.56 6.00
N PHE A 119 -1.40 -4.36 4.95
CA PHE A 119 -0.94 -5.74 4.91
C PHE A 119 0.58 -5.82 5.10
N SER A 120 1.34 -4.96 4.40
CA SER A 120 2.80 -4.88 4.57
C SER A 120 3.22 -4.38 5.96
N ALA A 121 2.36 -3.61 6.64
CA ALA A 121 2.54 -3.16 8.01
C ALA A 121 2.22 -4.24 9.06
N LYS A 122 1.72 -5.42 8.65
CA LYS A 122 1.19 -6.50 9.50
C LYS A 122 -0.04 -6.09 10.33
N ASP A 123 -0.78 -5.08 9.89
CA ASP A 123 -2.04 -4.68 10.52
C ASP A 123 -3.21 -5.43 9.87
N TYR A 124 -3.20 -6.75 10.04
CA TYR A 124 -4.14 -7.64 9.35
C TYR A 124 -5.60 -7.46 9.81
N GLN A 125 -5.81 -7.07 11.08
CA GLN A 125 -7.16 -6.78 11.62
C GLN A 125 -7.81 -5.62 10.86
N THR A 126 -7.10 -4.50 10.74
CA THR A 126 -7.61 -3.33 10.02
C THR A 126 -7.83 -3.61 8.53
N VAL A 127 -7.00 -4.47 7.92
CA VAL A 127 -7.22 -4.93 6.55
C VAL A 127 -8.52 -5.70 6.44
N MET A 128 -8.73 -6.68 7.34
CA MET A 128 -9.93 -7.52 7.37
C MET A 128 -11.20 -6.67 7.48
N ASP A 129 -11.27 -5.76 8.46
CA ASP A 129 -12.43 -4.89 8.68
C ASP A 129 -12.75 -4.03 7.45
N LYS A 130 -11.74 -3.37 6.87
CA LYS A 130 -11.92 -2.53 5.68
C LYS A 130 -12.29 -3.33 4.44
N THR A 131 -11.79 -4.56 4.30
CA THR A 131 -12.21 -5.44 3.19
C THR A 131 -13.64 -5.90 3.35
N ILE A 132 -14.10 -6.18 4.58
CA ILE A 132 -15.50 -6.52 4.88
C ILE A 132 -16.41 -5.33 4.53
N GLU A 133 -16.08 -4.12 4.98
CA GLU A 133 -16.82 -2.89 4.63
C GLU A 133 -16.88 -2.66 3.11
N GLY A 134 -15.77 -2.90 2.41
CA GLY A 134 -15.71 -2.80 0.95
C GLY A 134 -16.58 -3.83 0.25
N LEU A 135 -16.56 -5.09 0.70
CA LEU A 135 -17.36 -6.18 0.15
C LEU A 135 -18.87 -6.03 0.41
N HIS A 136 -19.26 -5.33 1.48
CA HIS A 136 -20.65 -4.92 1.67
C HIS A 136 -21.13 -3.93 0.61
N SER A 137 -20.21 -3.12 0.05
CA SER A 137 -20.52 -2.14 -0.99
C SER A 137 -20.45 -2.75 -2.39
N ASP A 138 -19.39 -3.50 -2.70
CA ASP A 138 -19.22 -4.23 -3.96
C ASP A 138 -18.82 -5.70 -3.70
N PRO A 139 -19.80 -6.62 -3.66
CA PRO A 139 -19.52 -8.00 -3.32
C PRO A 139 -18.87 -8.84 -4.43
N ASP A 140 -18.74 -8.31 -5.66
CA ASP A 140 -18.10 -9.00 -6.78
C ASP A 140 -16.60 -8.64 -6.91
N ASP A 141 -16.08 -7.74 -6.06
CA ASP A 141 -14.67 -7.36 -6.09
C ASP A 141 -13.76 -8.49 -5.57
N TRP A 142 -13.20 -9.25 -6.51
CA TRP A 142 -12.29 -10.34 -6.23
C TRP A 142 -10.97 -9.91 -5.58
N VAL A 143 -10.53 -8.65 -5.76
CA VAL A 143 -9.32 -8.16 -5.10
C VAL A 143 -9.54 -8.06 -3.60
N LEU A 144 -10.71 -7.55 -3.18
CA LEU A 144 -11.07 -7.47 -1.77
C LEU A 144 -11.25 -8.85 -1.15
N TRP A 145 -11.86 -9.80 -1.86
CA TRP A 145 -11.96 -11.19 -1.38
C TRP A 145 -10.60 -11.84 -1.14
N LYS A 146 -9.65 -11.68 -2.07
CA LYS A 146 -8.30 -12.22 -1.88
C LYS A 146 -7.58 -11.57 -0.70
N MET A 147 -7.63 -10.24 -0.58
CA MET A 147 -7.02 -9.51 0.52
C MET A 147 -7.63 -9.90 1.87
N LEU A 148 -8.95 -10.11 1.92
CA LEU A 148 -9.66 -10.60 3.09
C LEU A 148 -9.08 -11.96 3.52
N PHE A 149 -9.05 -12.94 2.61
CA PHE A 149 -8.52 -14.26 2.92
C PHE A 149 -7.04 -14.20 3.31
N ASP A 150 -6.19 -13.52 2.54
CA ASP A 150 -4.77 -13.40 2.86
C ASP A 150 -4.58 -12.81 4.28
N SER A 151 -5.33 -11.76 4.64
CA SER A 151 -5.26 -11.18 5.99
C SER A 151 -5.81 -12.09 7.09
N ALA A 152 -6.93 -12.79 6.84
CA ALA A 152 -7.56 -13.67 7.81
C ALA A 152 -6.69 -14.91 8.11
N PHE A 153 -6.07 -15.51 7.09
CA PHE A 153 -5.16 -16.64 7.28
C PHE A 153 -3.88 -16.23 8.02
N GLU A 154 -3.33 -15.03 7.77
CA GLU A 154 -2.22 -14.53 8.58
C GLU A 154 -2.62 -14.29 10.03
N LEU A 155 -3.84 -13.79 10.30
CA LEU A 155 -4.38 -13.70 11.67
C LEU A 155 -4.55 -15.08 12.32
N LEU A 156 -5.03 -16.09 11.60
CA LEU A 156 -5.16 -17.46 12.12
C LEU A 156 -3.81 -18.08 12.50
N LYS A 157 -2.76 -17.80 11.71
CA LYS A 157 -1.38 -18.23 12.02
C LYS A 157 -0.78 -17.50 13.22
N GLU A 158 -1.10 -16.22 13.40
CA GLU A 158 -0.60 -15.42 14.53
C GLU A 158 -1.41 -15.62 15.82
N ALA A 159 -2.64 -16.14 15.72
CA ALA A 159 -3.52 -16.40 16.86
C ALA A 159 -2.91 -17.41 17.82
N LYS A 160 -2.89 -17.05 19.12
CA LYS A 160 -2.33 -17.90 20.18
C LYS A 160 -3.40 -18.61 21.00
N SER A 161 -4.65 -18.22 20.82
CA SER A 161 -5.81 -18.71 21.55
C SER A 161 -6.90 -19.15 20.59
N ASP A 162 -7.59 -20.24 20.93
CA ASP A 162 -8.74 -20.76 20.19
C ASP A 162 -9.85 -19.69 20.06
N GLU A 163 -9.99 -18.80 21.05
CA GLU A 163 -10.97 -17.69 20.99
C GLU A 163 -10.66 -16.66 19.91
N GLU A 164 -9.38 -16.43 19.59
CA GLU A 164 -8.98 -15.50 18.52
C GLU A 164 -9.22 -16.13 17.15
N GLN A 165 -8.98 -17.44 17.03
CA GLN A 165 -9.27 -18.19 15.82
C GLN A 165 -10.77 -18.23 15.54
N ASP A 166 -11.58 -18.53 16.55
CA ASP A 166 -13.04 -18.56 16.43
C ASP A 166 -13.61 -17.22 15.98
N ARG A 167 -13.07 -16.08 16.45
CA ARG A 167 -13.52 -14.76 16.01
C ARG A 167 -13.29 -14.54 14.51
N VAL A 168 -12.12 -14.91 14.00
CA VAL A 168 -11.79 -14.76 12.58
C VAL A 168 -12.69 -15.68 11.74
N LEU A 169 -12.86 -16.92 12.17
CA LEU A 169 -13.73 -17.89 11.49
C LEU A 169 -15.18 -17.46 11.48
N VAL A 170 -15.72 -16.97 12.59
CA VAL A 170 -17.09 -16.46 12.69
C VAL A 170 -17.30 -15.23 11.79
N ALA A 171 -16.31 -14.33 11.69
CA ALA A 171 -16.39 -13.17 10.81
C ALA A 171 -16.41 -13.59 9.32
N LEU A 172 -15.57 -14.55 8.93
CA LEU A 172 -15.55 -15.11 7.58
C LEU A 172 -16.87 -15.83 7.25
N ASP A 173 -17.36 -16.65 8.18
CA ASP A 173 -18.58 -17.42 8.01
C ASP A 173 -19.81 -16.51 7.89
N GLY A 174 -19.89 -15.49 8.73
CA GLY A 174 -20.94 -14.47 8.70
C GLY A 174 -20.97 -13.71 7.38
N LEU A 175 -19.82 -13.39 6.79
CA LEU A 175 -19.75 -12.68 5.51
C LEU A 175 -20.17 -13.58 4.34
N ILE A 176 -19.73 -14.84 4.35
CA ILE A 176 -20.00 -15.81 3.28
C ILE A 176 -21.46 -16.27 3.28
N HIS A 177 -22.06 -16.41 4.46
CA HIS A 177 -23.43 -16.88 4.63
C HIS A 177 -24.46 -15.75 4.75
N ALA A 178 -24.03 -14.49 4.69
CA ALA A 178 -24.95 -13.34 4.62
C ALA A 178 -26.00 -13.56 3.50
N GLU A 179 -27.29 -13.46 3.86
CA GLU A 179 -28.41 -13.88 2.99
C GLU A 179 -28.44 -13.16 1.63
N GLY A 180 -27.92 -11.92 1.56
CA GLY A 180 -27.79 -11.14 0.33
C GLY A 180 -26.68 -11.60 -0.62
N MET A 181 -25.69 -12.35 -0.12
CA MET A 181 -24.57 -12.91 -0.89
C MET A 181 -24.88 -14.31 -1.41
N SER A 182 -25.59 -15.11 -0.60
CA SER A 182 -25.90 -16.51 -0.87
C SER A 182 -26.94 -16.71 -1.98
N THR A 183 -27.89 -15.77 -2.11
CA THR A 183 -29.01 -15.84 -3.07
C THR A 183 -28.76 -15.03 -4.35
N SER A 184 -27.63 -14.34 -4.42
CA SER A 184 -27.31 -13.44 -5.52
C SER A 184 -26.76 -14.17 -6.75
N ARG A 185 -27.05 -13.64 -7.95
CA ARG A 185 -26.44 -14.06 -9.23
C ARG A 185 -24.97 -13.62 -9.36
N LEU A 186 -24.42 -12.93 -8.36
CA LEU A 186 -23.03 -12.47 -8.31
C LEU A 186 -22.07 -13.66 -8.21
N ARG A 187 -20.91 -13.57 -8.86
CA ARG A 187 -19.97 -14.69 -8.99
C ARG A 187 -18.95 -14.70 -7.87
N GLY A 188 -18.54 -13.51 -7.41
CA GLY A 188 -17.55 -13.29 -6.36
C GLY A 188 -17.82 -14.12 -5.10
N PRO A 189 -19.02 -14.05 -4.49
CA PRO A 189 -19.30 -14.79 -3.25
C PRO A 189 -19.27 -16.31 -3.43
N HIS A 190 -19.73 -16.84 -4.57
CA HIS A 190 -19.69 -18.28 -4.85
C HIS A 190 -18.24 -18.76 -5.08
N LEU A 191 -17.43 -17.97 -5.79
CA LEU A 191 -16.01 -18.26 -5.97
C LEU A 191 -15.24 -18.14 -4.65
N ALA A 192 -15.61 -17.18 -3.80
CA ALA A 192 -15.00 -16.98 -2.49
C ALA A 192 -15.20 -18.20 -1.57
N ARG A 193 -16.39 -18.84 -1.61
CA ARG A 193 -16.65 -20.11 -0.92
C ARG A 193 -15.69 -21.22 -1.35
N LEU A 194 -15.54 -21.40 -2.67
CA LEU A 194 -14.66 -22.43 -3.22
C LEU A 194 -13.19 -22.17 -2.89
N GLU A 195 -12.76 -20.91 -2.96
CA GLU A 195 -11.41 -20.51 -2.60
C GLU A 195 -11.13 -20.74 -1.11
N LEU A 196 -12.07 -20.40 -0.23
CA LEU A 196 -11.92 -20.65 1.21
C LEU A 196 -11.78 -22.15 1.50
N MET A 197 -12.66 -22.98 0.93
CA MET A 197 -12.55 -24.44 1.05
C MET A 197 -11.21 -24.95 0.51
N GLY A 198 -10.77 -24.44 -0.64
CA GLY A 198 -9.49 -24.80 -1.24
C GLY A 198 -8.28 -24.40 -0.41
N ARG A 199 -8.33 -23.27 0.31
CA ARG A 199 -7.25 -22.81 1.19
C ARG A 199 -7.14 -23.64 2.46
N PHE A 200 -8.26 -23.96 3.11
CA PHE A 200 -8.26 -24.90 4.25
C PHE A 200 -7.73 -26.27 3.85
N HIS A 201 -8.13 -26.79 2.69
CA HIS A 201 -7.66 -28.11 2.24
C HIS A 201 -6.16 -28.14 1.90
N LYS A 202 -5.57 -27.01 1.47
CA LYS A 202 -4.13 -26.89 1.22
C LYS A 202 -3.30 -26.74 2.49
N GLU A 203 -3.86 -26.17 3.56
CA GLU A 203 -3.19 -26.09 4.86
C GLU A 203 -3.23 -27.43 5.62
N ASP A 204 -4.18 -28.32 5.29
CA ASP A 204 -4.24 -29.70 5.80
C ASP A 204 -3.24 -30.67 5.12
N GLU A 205 -2.57 -30.28 4.03
CA GLU A 205 -1.49 -31.06 3.44
C GLU A 205 -0.15 -30.78 4.16
N PRO A 206 0.44 -31.76 4.87
CA PRO A 206 1.75 -31.59 5.48
C PRO A 206 2.83 -31.50 4.37
N ILE A 207 3.72 -30.51 4.49
CA ILE A 207 4.99 -30.46 3.73
C ILE A 207 5.88 -31.63 4.15
#